data_AF-A0A813EF60-F1
#
_entry.id   AF-A0A813EF60-F1
#
_cell.length_a   1.000
_cell.length_b   1.000
_cell.length_c   1.000
_cell.angle_alpha   90.00
_cell.angle_beta   90.00
_cell.angle_gamma   90.00
#
_symmetry.space_group_name_H-M   'P 1'
#
loop_
_entity.id
_entity.type
_entity.pdbx_description
1 polymer ?
#
loop_
_entity_poly.entity_id
_entity_poly.type
_entity_poly.pdbx_seq_one_letter_code
_entity_poly.pdbx_strand_id
1 'polypeptide(L)'
;MLDAAALAEPAGGESGRASAVTAALKVSQVMKSRAIVPTCQLSDNLTDAFRMLLDKRQNCALVVSGGSCMELESNTEHPQNRVTAASAATAEKQAKGSQEESVIDDLSPVYGIITTADALRAFLEYHTGVRSNLASWIRGIQASPGEAPKRSLV
;
A
#
# COMPACT_ATOMS: atom_id res chain seq x y z
N MET A 1 6.60 -42.14 -43.22
CA MET A 1 5.68 -41.10 -43.72
C MET A 1 4.90 -40.60 -42.53
N LEU A 2 5.27 -39.44 -41.98
CA LEU A 2 4.57 -38.78 -40.87
C LEU A 2 4.08 -37.45 -41.43
N ASP A 3 2.76 -37.31 -41.53
CA ASP A 3 2.10 -36.09 -41.98
C ASP A 3 2.27 -34.99 -40.93
N ALA A 4 3.10 -34.00 -41.28
CA ALA A 4 3.20 -32.73 -40.57
C ALA A 4 1.98 -31.87 -40.94
N ALA A 5 0.83 -32.18 -40.35
CA ALA A 5 -0.35 -31.34 -40.43
C ALA A 5 -0.07 -30.03 -39.66
N ALA A 6 0.16 -28.98 -40.44
CA ALA A 6 0.33 -27.62 -39.99
C ALA A 6 -0.87 -27.17 -39.14
N LEU A 7 -0.65 -27.03 -37.83
CA LEU A 7 -1.53 -26.29 -36.95
C LEU A 7 -1.39 -24.81 -37.31
N ALA A 8 -2.30 -24.33 -38.15
CA ALA A 8 -2.45 -22.91 -38.45
C ALA A 8 -2.96 -22.19 -37.19
N GLU A 9 -2.06 -21.54 -36.47
CA GLU A 9 -2.38 -20.61 -35.38
C GLU A 9 -3.26 -19.46 -35.93
N PRO A 10 -4.48 -19.25 -35.42
CA PRO A 10 -5.36 -18.20 -35.92
C PRO A 10 -4.78 -16.82 -35.57
N ALA A 11 -4.52 -16.03 -36.62
CA ALA A 11 -4.01 -14.67 -36.55
C ALA A 11 -4.97 -13.72 -35.79
N GLY A 12 -4.68 -13.45 -34.52
CA GLY A 12 -4.43 -12.10 -34.00
C GLY A 12 -5.41 -10.94 -34.28
N GLY A 13 -6.73 -11.17 -34.34
CA GLY A 13 -7.71 -10.11 -34.67
C GLY A 13 -8.29 -9.30 -33.50
N GLU A 14 -8.19 -9.77 -32.26
CA GLU A 14 -8.98 -9.20 -31.14
C GLU A 14 -8.20 -8.22 -30.23
N SER A 15 -6.88 -8.12 -30.41
CA SER A 15 -6.00 -7.31 -29.54
C SER A 15 -6.23 -5.78 -29.69
N GLY A 16 -6.78 -5.32 -30.81
CA GLY A 16 -6.96 -3.88 -31.09
C GLY A 16 -8.08 -3.20 -30.30
N ARG A 17 -9.16 -3.90 -29.97
CA ARG A 17 -10.35 -3.27 -29.34
C ARG A 17 -10.17 -3.03 -27.84
N ALA A 18 -9.46 -3.93 -27.14
CA ALA A 18 -9.14 -3.76 -25.72
C ALA A 18 -8.20 -2.55 -25.48
N SER A 19 -7.31 -2.27 -26.44
CA SER A 19 -6.37 -1.15 -26.37
C SER A 19 -7.08 0.22 -26.42
N ALA A 20 -8.05 0.39 -27.34
CA ALA A 20 -8.79 1.63 -27.49
C ALA A 20 -9.67 1.96 -26.26
N VAL A 21 -10.28 0.93 -25.65
CA VAL A 21 -11.08 1.09 -24.42
C VAL A 21 -10.20 1.50 -23.24
N THR A 22 -9.00 0.93 -23.12
CA THR A 22 -8.04 1.26 -22.05
C THR A 22 -7.52 2.69 -22.20
N ALA A 23 -7.26 3.15 -23.42
CA ALA A 23 -6.78 4.51 -23.70
C ALA A 23 -7.81 5.61 -23.37
N ALA A 24 -9.10 5.27 -23.30
CA ALA A 24 -10.17 6.21 -22.96
C ALA A 24 -10.42 6.35 -21.45
N LEU A 25 -9.82 5.48 -20.62
CA LEU A 25 -10.02 5.54 -19.17
C LEU A 25 -9.35 6.78 -18.57
N LYS A 26 -10.10 7.47 -17.71
CA LYS A 26 -9.54 8.60 -16.93
C LYS A 26 -8.67 8.04 -15.82
N VAL A 27 -7.60 8.77 -15.47
CA VAL A 27 -6.73 8.41 -14.33
C VAL A 27 -7.54 8.26 -13.04
N SER A 28 -8.56 9.09 -12.82
CA SER A 28 -9.47 9.00 -11.67
C SER A 28 -10.26 7.70 -11.58
N GLN A 29 -10.46 7.00 -12.71
CA GLN A 29 -11.20 5.73 -12.76
C GLN A 29 -10.30 4.53 -12.47
N VAL A 30 -8.99 4.68 -12.65
CA VAL A 30 -8.00 3.60 -12.45
C VAL A 30 -7.16 3.79 -11.18
N MET A 31 -7.10 5.00 -10.64
CA MET A 31 -6.37 5.29 -9.42
C MET A 31 -7.05 4.63 -8.21
N LYS A 32 -6.22 4.18 -7.27
CA LYS A 32 -6.70 3.74 -5.96
C LYS A 32 -6.95 4.95 -5.07
N SER A 33 -7.97 4.86 -4.21
CA SER A 33 -8.16 5.87 -3.15
C SER A 33 -6.94 5.91 -2.24
N ARG A 34 -6.51 7.11 -1.83
CA ARG A 34 -5.40 7.28 -0.89
C ARG A 34 -5.63 6.53 0.42
N ALA A 35 -6.87 6.46 0.90
CA ALA A 35 -7.25 5.82 2.16
C ALA A 35 -6.96 4.30 2.18
N ILE A 36 -6.79 3.66 1.02
CA ILE A 36 -6.50 2.22 0.93
C ILE A 36 -5.03 1.92 0.59
N VAL A 37 -4.23 2.94 0.28
CA VAL A 37 -2.81 2.76 0.01
C VAL A 37 -2.06 2.78 1.34
N PRO A 38 -1.25 1.76 1.67
CA PRO A 38 -0.45 1.74 2.88
C PRO A 38 0.44 2.98 2.97
N THR A 39 0.67 3.48 4.19
CA THR A 39 1.48 4.67 4.43
C THR A 39 2.57 4.36 5.45
N CYS A 40 3.81 4.75 5.16
CA CYS A 40 4.90 4.81 6.13
C CYS A 40 5.34 6.26 6.38
N GLN A 41 5.96 6.49 7.52
CA GLN A 41 6.58 7.75 7.87
C GLN A 41 8.04 7.81 7.41
N LEU A 42 8.56 9.02 7.22
CA LEU A 42 9.99 9.24 6.98
C LEU A 42 10.90 8.71 8.10
N SER A 43 10.36 8.59 9.32
CA SER A 43 11.06 8.04 10.48
C SER A 43 11.00 6.52 10.58
N ASP A 44 10.17 5.85 9.77
CA ASP A 44 10.05 4.40 9.79
C ASP A 44 11.32 3.76 9.21
N ASN A 45 11.69 2.60 9.75
CA ASN A 45 12.77 1.82 9.15
C ASN A 45 12.26 1.02 7.94
N LEU A 46 13.18 0.68 7.04
CA LEU A 46 12.86 -0.03 5.81
C LEU A 46 12.27 -1.44 6.06
N THR A 47 12.67 -2.09 7.14
CA THR A 47 12.16 -3.42 7.52
C THR A 47 10.67 -3.36 7.83
N ASP A 48 10.22 -2.35 8.57
CA ASP A 48 8.80 -2.17 8.93
C ASP A 48 7.98 -1.73 7.72
N ALA A 49 8.51 -0.84 6.87
CA ALA A 49 7.89 -0.51 5.60
C ALA A 49 7.69 -1.75 4.72
N PHE A 50 8.69 -2.63 4.64
CA PHE A 50 8.61 -3.87 3.85
C PHE A 50 7.63 -4.89 4.44
N ARG A 51 7.61 -5.06 5.76
CA ARG A 51 6.62 -5.90 6.45
C ARG A 51 5.21 -5.44 6.17
N MET A 52 4.96 -4.14 6.27
CA MET A 52 3.67 -3.56 5.93
C MET A 52 3.25 -3.87 4.49
N LEU A 53 4.16 -3.75 3.51
CA LEU A 53 3.87 -4.12 2.12
C LEU A 53 3.47 -5.58 1.97
N LEU A 54 4.19 -6.48 2.65
CA LEU A 54 3.92 -7.92 2.64
C LEU A 54 2.57 -8.25 3.28
N ASP A 55 2.30 -7.70 4.48
CA ASP A 55 1.08 -7.95 5.25
C ASP A 55 -0.17 -7.43 4.50
N LYS A 56 -0.07 -6.25 3.90
CA LYS A 56 -1.17 -5.64 3.12
C LYS A 56 -1.26 -6.18 1.69
N ARG A 57 -0.32 -7.06 1.28
CA ARG A 57 -0.18 -7.57 -0.09
C ARG A 57 -0.20 -6.45 -1.14
N GLN A 58 0.50 -5.35 -0.84
CA GLN A 58 0.64 -4.22 -1.76
C GLN A 58 2.09 -4.14 -2.27
N ASN A 59 2.25 -3.65 -3.49
CA ASN A 59 3.56 -3.47 -4.10
C ASN A 59 4.16 -2.08 -3.85
N CYS A 60 3.38 -1.17 -3.26
CA CYS A 60 3.81 0.18 -2.93
C CYS A 60 3.13 0.72 -1.67
N ALA A 61 3.81 1.66 -1.02
CA ALA A 61 3.32 2.45 0.09
C ALA A 61 3.65 3.93 -0.14
N LEU A 62 2.81 4.83 0.37
CA LEU A 62 3.06 6.26 0.36
C LEU A 62 3.95 6.64 1.53
N VAL A 63 4.91 7.51 1.30
CA VAL A 63 5.75 8.09 2.34
C VAL A 63 5.16 9.43 2.75
N VAL A 64 4.78 9.57 4.01
CA VAL A 64 4.23 10.80 4.58
C VAL A 64 5.20 11.37 5.63
N SER A 65 5.25 12.69 5.80
CA SER A 65 5.95 13.25 6.97
C SER A 65 5.05 13.10 8.17
N GLY A 66 5.58 12.45 9.20
CA GLY A 66 4.92 12.29 10.49
C GLY A 66 4.75 13.65 11.15
N GLY A 67 3.68 14.36 10.80
CA GLY A 67 2.91 15.02 11.85
C GLY A 67 2.35 13.89 12.70
N SER A 68 2.46 13.97 14.03
CA SER A 68 2.01 12.94 14.95
C SER A 68 0.64 12.42 14.50
N CYS A 69 0.62 11.23 13.90
CA CYS A 69 -0.61 10.51 13.61
C CYS A 69 -1.12 10.11 14.98
N MET A 70 -1.85 11.01 15.64
CA MET A 70 -2.78 10.60 16.67
C MET A 70 -3.68 9.62 15.92
N GLU A 71 -3.38 8.33 16.04
CA GLU A 71 -4.27 7.28 15.59
C GLU A 71 -5.59 7.62 16.25
N LEU A 72 -6.53 8.17 15.47
CA LEU A 72 -7.93 8.01 15.78
C LEU A 72 -8.15 6.51 15.63
N GLU A 73 -7.80 5.77 16.67
CA GLU A 73 -8.47 4.53 17.04
C GLU A 73 -9.94 4.91 17.16
N SER A 74 -10.61 4.93 16.02
CA SER A 74 -12.05 4.93 15.92
C SER A 74 -12.46 3.57 16.45
N ASN A 75 -12.54 3.50 17.78
CA ASN A 75 -13.32 2.52 18.52
C ASN A 75 -14.73 2.60 17.95
N THR A 76 -14.94 1.88 16.85
CA THR A 76 -16.24 1.61 16.29
C THR A 76 -16.80 0.52 17.20
N GLU A 77 -17.09 0.91 18.45
CA GLU A 77 -17.96 0.16 19.33
C GLU A 77 -19.27 -0.01 18.56
N HIS A 78 -19.49 -1.25 18.16
CA HIS A 78 -20.67 -1.74 17.51
C HIS A 78 -21.88 -1.41 18.41
N PRO A 79 -22.80 -0.52 18.05
CA PRO A 79 -23.98 -0.27 18.86
C PRO A 79 -24.94 -1.46 18.67
N GLN A 80 -24.83 -2.46 19.54
CA GLN A 80 -25.90 -3.43 19.71
C GLN A 80 -27.10 -2.72 20.35
N ASN A 81 -28.06 -2.40 19.48
CA ASN A 81 -29.47 -2.69 19.71
C ASN A 81 -30.19 -1.88 20.81
N ARG A 82 -30.95 -0.85 20.42
CA ARG A 82 -32.20 -0.53 21.13
C ARG A 82 -33.24 0.08 20.19
N VAL A 83 -34.24 -0.74 19.86
CA VAL A 83 -35.48 -0.34 19.20
C VAL A 83 -36.37 0.31 20.26
N THR A 84 -36.71 1.60 20.10
CA THR A 84 -37.90 2.18 20.71
C THR A 84 -38.54 3.15 19.72
N ALA A 85 -39.75 2.78 19.29
CA ALA A 85 -40.65 3.58 18.48
C ALA A 85 -41.35 4.65 19.33
N ALA A 86 -41.41 5.89 18.82
CA ALA A 86 -42.45 6.91 18.99
C ALA A 86 -41.93 8.20 18.32
N SER A 87 -42.39 8.56 17.12
CA SER A 87 -43.64 9.29 16.80
C SER A 87 -43.58 10.81 17.06
N ALA A 88 -43.85 11.54 15.98
CA ALA A 88 -44.44 12.88 15.86
C ALA A 88 -43.58 14.13 16.14
N ALA A 89 -43.15 14.73 15.01
CA ALA A 89 -43.37 16.10 14.56
C ALA A 89 -43.19 17.28 15.53
N THR A 90 -42.31 18.22 15.18
CA THR A 90 -42.63 19.66 15.07
C THR A 90 -41.63 20.35 14.13
N ALA A 91 -42.17 21.29 13.36
CA ALA A 91 -41.57 22.02 12.26
C ALA A 91 -40.66 23.20 12.66
N GLU A 92 -39.79 23.56 11.71
CA GLU A 92 -39.33 24.90 11.33
C GLU A 92 -38.91 25.92 12.41
N LYS A 93 -37.63 26.36 12.39
CA LYS A 93 -37.26 27.74 11.97
C LYS A 93 -35.74 27.99 11.90
N GLN A 94 -35.28 28.18 10.65
CA GLN A 94 -34.52 29.33 10.14
C GLN A 94 -33.16 29.76 10.76
N ALA A 95 -32.18 29.73 9.85
CA ALA A 95 -31.09 30.69 9.62
C ALA A 95 -30.01 30.89 10.69
N LYS A 96 -28.83 30.32 10.43
CA LYS A 96 -27.56 31.03 10.62
C LYS A 96 -26.40 30.38 9.86
N GLY A 97 -25.80 31.17 8.97
CA GLY A 97 -24.40 31.07 8.55
C GLY A 97 -23.97 29.76 7.90
N SER A 98 -24.12 29.66 6.59
CA SER A 98 -23.27 28.81 5.75
C SER A 98 -21.83 29.35 5.83
N GLN A 99 -21.11 29.05 6.91
CA GLN A 99 -19.67 28.93 6.82
C GLN A 99 -19.43 27.65 6.03
N GLU A 100 -19.00 27.81 4.79
CA GLU A 100 -18.23 26.80 4.10
C GLU A 100 -16.96 26.59 4.93
N GLU A 101 -17.08 25.82 6.01
CA GLU A 101 -15.96 25.14 6.62
C GLU A 101 -15.44 24.24 5.51
N SER A 102 -14.50 24.77 4.73
CA SER A 102 -13.63 23.97 3.92
C SER A 102 -12.97 23.05 4.92
N VAL A 103 -13.51 21.84 5.03
CA VAL A 103 -12.81 20.69 5.55
C VAL A 103 -11.65 20.55 4.58
N ILE A 104 -10.59 21.31 4.85
CA ILE A 104 -9.30 21.13 4.26
C ILE A 104 -8.95 19.76 4.79
N ASP A 105 -9.13 18.76 3.94
CA ASP A 105 -8.58 17.45 4.09
C ASP A 105 -7.12 17.67 4.48
N ASP A 106 -6.83 17.66 5.80
CA ASP A 106 -5.51 17.82 6.43
C ASP A 106 -4.69 16.56 6.17
N LEU A 107 -4.60 16.25 4.88
CA LEU A 107 -3.87 15.15 4.35
C LEU A 107 -2.41 15.53 4.43
N SER A 108 -1.69 14.82 5.30
CA SER A 108 -0.25 15.01 5.47
C SER A 108 0.43 15.00 4.09
N PRO A 109 1.39 15.90 3.83
CA PRO A 109 2.07 15.96 2.55
C PRO A 109 2.70 14.60 2.21
N VAL A 110 2.49 14.15 0.98
CA VAL A 110 3.11 12.91 0.46
C VAL A 110 4.48 13.27 -0.11
N TYR A 111 5.52 12.66 0.43
CA TYR A 111 6.91 12.89 0.04
C TYR A 111 7.33 12.01 -1.13
N GLY A 112 6.73 10.82 -1.23
CA GLY A 112 7.07 9.89 -2.28
C GLY A 112 6.35 8.57 -2.15
N ILE A 113 6.84 7.60 -2.92
CA ILE A 113 6.34 6.24 -2.96
C ILE A 113 7.55 5.33 -2.75
N ILE A 114 7.40 4.32 -1.91
CA ILE A 114 8.34 3.22 -1.83
C ILE A 114 7.70 1.97 -2.44
N THR A 115 8.42 1.30 -3.33
CA THR A 115 7.98 0.03 -3.91
C THR A 115 8.74 -1.16 -3.33
N THR A 116 8.20 -2.36 -3.52
CA THR A 116 8.90 -3.61 -3.20
C THR A 116 10.27 -3.69 -3.89
N ALA A 117 10.39 -3.17 -5.12
CA ALA A 117 11.63 -3.16 -5.87
C ALA A 117 12.67 -2.23 -5.23
N ASP A 118 12.26 -1.06 -4.75
CA ASP A 118 13.15 -0.12 -4.07
C ASP A 118 13.67 -0.69 -2.77
N ALA A 119 12.81 -1.35 -1.98
CA ALA A 119 13.20 -1.98 -0.74
C ALA A 119 14.18 -3.15 -0.95
N LEU A 120 13.95 -3.98 -1.98
CA LEU A 120 14.87 -5.05 -2.35
C LEU A 120 16.21 -4.52 -2.88
N ARG A 121 16.19 -3.46 -3.68
CA ARG A 121 17.41 -2.79 -4.15
C ARG A 121 18.21 -2.26 -2.98
N ALA A 122 17.58 -1.54 -2.07
CA ALA A 122 18.22 -1.05 -0.85
C ALA A 122 18.77 -2.20 0.01
N PHE A 123 18.04 -3.31 0.14
CA PHE A 123 18.58 -4.50 0.80
C PHE A 123 19.88 -4.98 0.14
N LEU A 124 19.91 -5.14 -1.19
CA LEU A 124 21.08 -5.63 -1.93
C LEU A 124 22.28 -4.68 -1.85
N GLU A 125 22.05 -3.37 -1.96
CA GLU A 125 23.10 -2.35 -1.92
C GLU A 125 23.81 -2.29 -0.56
N TYR A 126 23.05 -2.45 0.52
CA TYR A 126 23.59 -2.41 1.88
C TYR A 126 24.16 -3.75 2.35
N HIS A 127 23.99 -4.82 1.58
CA HIS A 127 24.46 -6.18 1.91
C HIS A 127 25.78 -6.54 1.21
N THR A 128 26.79 -5.68 1.36
CA THR A 128 28.13 -5.92 0.83
C THR A 128 29.04 -6.52 1.92
N GLY A 129 28.89 -7.81 2.24
CA GLY A 129 29.96 -8.53 2.96
C GLY A 129 29.56 -9.66 3.91
N VAL A 130 28.30 -9.76 4.32
CA VAL A 130 27.81 -10.85 5.18
C VAL A 130 26.66 -11.55 4.48
N ARG A 131 26.67 -12.89 4.44
CA ARG A 131 25.60 -13.71 3.86
C ARG A 131 24.31 -13.62 4.70
N SER A 132 23.67 -12.47 4.77
CA SER A 132 22.32 -12.36 5.32
C SER A 132 21.33 -12.89 4.30
N ASN A 133 20.47 -13.81 4.71
CA ASN A 133 19.30 -14.17 3.91
C ASN A 133 18.25 -13.05 4.07
N LEU A 134 17.59 -12.67 2.96
CA LEU A 134 16.43 -11.77 2.95
C LEU A 134 15.39 -12.19 4.00
N ALA A 135 15.14 -13.50 4.17
CA ALA A 135 14.22 -14.02 5.18
C ALA A 135 14.64 -13.66 6.62
N SER A 136 15.94 -13.67 6.93
CA SER A 136 16.46 -13.25 8.24
C SER A 136 16.29 -11.76 8.45
N TRP A 137 16.54 -10.96 7.40
CA TRP A 137 16.36 -9.51 7.44
C TRP A 137 14.89 -9.12 7.67
N ILE A 138 13.95 -9.73 6.94
CA ILE A 138 12.51 -9.49 7.13
C ILE A 138 12.07 -9.86 8.55
N ARG A 139 12.61 -10.94 9.11
CA ARG A 139 12.33 -11.34 10.51
C ARG A 139 12.98 -10.41 11.55
N GLY A 140 13.79 -9.44 11.14
CA GLY A 140 14.54 -8.58 12.06
C GLY A 140 15.65 -9.32 12.79
N ILE A 141 16.03 -10.53 12.33
CA ILE A 141 17.17 -11.27 12.84
C ILE A 141 18.39 -10.65 12.19
N GLN A 142 18.83 -9.50 12.71
CA GLN A 142 20.15 -9.00 12.39
C GLN A 142 21.15 -10.01 12.95
N ALA A 143 21.96 -10.60 12.08
CA ALA A 143 23.10 -11.38 12.53
C ALA A 143 23.91 -10.48 13.47
N SER A 144 24.01 -10.87 14.73
CA SER A 144 24.78 -10.10 15.71
C SER A 144 26.18 -9.86 15.13
N PRO A 145 26.69 -8.62 15.10
CA PRO A 145 27.94 -8.27 14.43
C PRO A 145 29.22 -8.83 15.09
N GLY A 146 29.15 -9.95 15.81
CA GLY A 146 30.21 -10.45 16.68
C GLY A 146 30.83 -11.81 16.32
N GLU A 147 30.28 -12.59 15.39
CA GLU A 147 30.82 -13.92 15.11
C GLU A 147 31.67 -13.94 13.83
N ALA A 148 32.95 -13.54 13.99
CA ALA A 148 33.94 -13.73 12.95
C ALA A 148 34.06 -15.23 12.62
N PRO A 149 34.09 -15.62 11.33
CA PRO A 149 34.25 -17.01 10.94
C PRO A 149 35.61 -17.50 11.45
N LYS A 150 35.60 -18.43 12.41
CA LYS A 150 36.79 -19.18 12.83
C LYS A 150 37.27 -19.97 11.63
N ARG A 151 38.19 -19.40 10.84
CA ARG A 151 38.94 -20.13 9.82
C ARG A 151 39.75 -21.18 10.55
N SER A 152 39.25 -22.42 10.56
CA SER A 152 40.04 -23.59 10.90
C SER A 152 41.09 -23.75 9.82
N LEU A 153 42.31 -23.30 10.10
CA LEU A 153 43.50 -23.69 9.34
C LEU A 153 43.72 -25.17 9.62
N VAL A 154 43.53 -25.99 8.58
CA VAL A 154 44.04 -27.36 8.49
C VAL A 154 45.25 -27.33 7.57
#